data_AF-C7MVX4-F1
#
_entry.id   AF-C7MVX4-F1
#
_cell.length_a   1.000
_cell.length_b   1.000
_cell.length_c   1.000
_cell.angle_alpha   90.00
_cell.angle_beta   90.00
_cell.angle_gamma   90.00
#
_symmetry.space_group_name_H-M   'P 1'
#
loop_
_entity.id
_entity.type
_entity.pdbx_description
1 polymer ?
#
loop_
_entity_poly.entity_id
_entity_poly.type
_entity_poly.pdbx_seq_one_letter_code
_entity_poly.pdbx_strand_id
1 'polypeptide(L)'
;MTTVRDLALLDRMSRAARALGIITAEFRVCQVYGEDLNPDTLREIGESLRSLGEALLARAAELDTTPPELLGRCALCGTEPVACPHAEAWMVESHFCVDCIDHCLSDARHGHWCPVDAFAHAQETGSRGRGDA
;
A
#
# COMPACT_ATOMS: atom_id res chain seq x y z
N MET A 1 -8.75 7.12 -20.61
CA MET A 1 -8.33 8.54 -20.58
C MET A 1 -6.98 8.60 -19.90
N THR A 2 -5.91 8.91 -20.63
CA THR A 2 -4.58 9.15 -20.06
C THR A 2 -4.62 10.45 -19.27
N THR A 3 -4.20 10.41 -18.00
CA THR A 3 -4.20 11.61 -17.15
C THR A 3 -3.03 12.52 -17.51
N VAL A 4 -3.12 13.81 -17.16
CA VAL A 4 -2.00 14.77 -17.33
C VAL A 4 -0.70 14.28 -16.67
N ARG A 5 -0.80 13.50 -15.59
CA ARG A 5 0.35 12.89 -14.91
C ARG A 5 0.96 11.73 -15.69
N ASP A 6 0.14 10.89 -16.34
CA ASP A 6 0.63 9.80 -17.19
C ASP A 6 1.41 10.36 -18.40
N LEU A 7 0.96 11.49 -18.95
CA LEU A 7 1.70 12.20 -20.01
C LEU A 7 3.04 12.75 -19.52
N ALA A 8 3.09 13.31 -18.30
CA ALA A 8 4.34 13.76 -17.70
C ALA A 8 5.31 12.62 -17.37
N LEU A 9 4.80 11.41 -17.10
CA LEU A 9 5.63 10.22 -16.92
C LEU A 9 6.24 9.75 -18.24
N LEU A 10 5.43 9.70 -19.31
CA LEU A 10 5.89 9.37 -20.66
C LEU A 10 6.97 10.34 -21.17
N ASP A 11 6.82 11.63 -20.87
CA ASP A 11 7.82 12.64 -21.21
C ASP A 11 9.14 12.41 -20.47
N ARG A 12 9.10 12.09 -19.16
CA ARG A 12 10.30 11.73 -18.39
C ARG A 12 10.96 10.46 -18.91
N MET A 13 10.17 9.43 -19.27
CA MET A 13 10.69 8.21 -19.89
C MET A 13 11.40 8.51 -21.21
N SER A 14 10.79 9.35 -22.05
CA SER A 14 11.36 9.77 -23.34
C SER A 14 12.69 10.52 -23.14
N ARG A 15 12.76 11.41 -22.15
CA ARG A 15 14.00 12.12 -21.80
C ARG A 15 15.10 11.17 -21.32
N ALA A 16 14.79 10.23 -20.43
CA ALA A 16 15.75 9.23 -19.97
C ALA A 16 16.25 8.32 -21.11
N ALA A 17 15.37 7.85 -21.98
CA ALA A 17 15.74 7.05 -23.14
C ALA A 17 16.68 7.80 -24.09
N ARG A 18 16.41 9.10 -24.34
CA ARG A 18 17.32 9.95 -25.12
C ARG A 18 18.68 10.09 -24.46
N ALA A 19 18.71 10.32 -23.14
CA ALA A 19 19.94 10.48 -22.37
C ALA A 19 20.81 9.21 -22.41
N LEU A 20 20.19 8.03 -22.33
CA LEU A 20 20.87 6.73 -22.52
C LEU A 20 21.43 6.55 -23.94
N GLY A 21 20.75 7.07 -24.96
CA GLY A 21 21.27 7.10 -26.32
C GLY A 21 22.54 7.96 -26.45
N ILE A 22 22.56 9.12 -25.79
CA ILE A 22 23.70 10.06 -25.80
C ILE A 22 24.95 9.40 -25.17
N ILE A 23 24.83 8.82 -23.97
CA ILE A 23 25.99 8.17 -23.33
C ILE A 23 26.49 6.95 -24.09
N THR A 24 25.60 6.20 -24.74
CA THR A 24 26.01 5.08 -25.59
C THR A 24 26.87 5.57 -26.76
N ALA A 25 26.52 6.73 -27.33
CA ALA A 25 27.31 7.36 -28.39
C ALA A 25 28.64 7.93 -27.87
N GLU A 26 28.62 8.66 -26.76
CA GLU A 26 29.85 9.21 -26.14
C GLU A 26 30.81 8.10 -25.74
N PHE A 27 30.32 7.04 -25.10
CA PHE A 27 31.15 5.90 -24.71
C PHE A 27 31.83 5.24 -25.91
N ARG A 28 31.15 5.21 -27.07
CA ARG A 28 31.73 4.70 -28.30
C ARG A 28 32.86 5.61 -28.83
N VAL A 29 32.74 6.92 -28.68
CA VAL A 29 33.81 7.89 -29.01
C VAL A 29 34.99 7.69 -28.07
N CYS A 30 34.74 7.65 -26.75
CA CYS A 30 35.75 7.38 -25.72
C CYS A 30 36.56 6.10 -26.00
N GLN A 31 35.89 5.00 -26.40
CA GLN A 31 36.58 3.76 -26.76
C GLN A 31 37.49 3.89 -28.00
N VAL A 32 37.10 4.69 -28.99
CA VAL A 32 37.86 4.87 -30.23
C VAL A 32 39.08 5.77 -30.00
N TYR A 33 38.92 6.83 -29.20
CA TYR A 33 39.95 7.85 -29.02
C TYR A 33 40.73 7.71 -27.71
N GLY A 34 40.38 6.77 -26.84
CA GLY A 34 41.02 6.57 -25.54
C GLY A 34 40.75 7.71 -24.55
N GLU A 35 39.64 8.42 -24.72
CA GLU A 35 39.23 9.54 -23.87
C GLU A 35 38.25 9.09 -22.78
N ASP A 36 38.15 9.85 -21.71
CA ASP A 36 37.18 9.61 -20.64
C ASP A 36 35.79 10.16 -21.00
N LEU A 37 34.75 9.58 -20.38
CA LEU A 37 33.39 10.08 -20.49
C LEU A 37 33.28 11.47 -19.84
N ASN A 38 32.51 12.35 -20.47
CA ASN A 38 32.28 13.68 -19.94
C ASN A 38 31.53 13.60 -18.59
N PRO A 39 32.12 14.08 -17.48
CA PRO A 39 31.49 14.02 -16.16
C PRO A 39 30.19 14.83 -16.08
N ASP A 40 30.05 15.91 -16.85
CA ASP A 40 28.81 16.68 -16.89
C ASP A 40 27.68 15.91 -17.59
N THR A 41 27.98 15.21 -18.69
CA THR A 41 27.00 14.33 -19.36
C THR A 41 26.53 13.23 -18.40
N LEU A 42 27.46 12.60 -17.67
CA LEU A 42 27.14 11.59 -16.66
C LEU A 42 26.22 12.14 -15.55
N ARG A 43 26.48 13.37 -15.10
CA ARG A 43 25.67 14.04 -14.07
C ARG A 43 24.25 14.32 -14.56
N GLU A 44 24.09 14.87 -15.77
CA GLU A 44 22.77 15.16 -16.36
C GLU A 44 21.93 13.89 -16.57
N ILE A 45 22.58 12.78 -16.96
CA ILE A 45 21.93 11.47 -17.10
C ILE A 45 21.52 10.94 -15.73
N GLY A 46 22.40 11.01 -14.73
CA GLY A 46 22.10 10.59 -13.37
C GLY A 46 20.90 11.35 -12.79
N GLU A 47 20.81 12.66 -13.03
CA GLU A 47 19.67 13.49 -12.65
C GLU A 47 18.38 13.07 -13.38
N SER A 48 18.46 12.81 -14.67
CA SER A 48 17.31 12.34 -15.49
C SER A 48 16.79 10.97 -15.03
N LEU A 49 17.69 10.03 -14.74
CA LEU A 49 17.33 8.69 -14.23
C LEU A 49 16.73 8.77 -12.83
N ARG A 50 17.30 9.60 -11.94
CA ARG A 50 16.75 9.83 -10.60
C ARG A 50 15.34 10.40 -10.68
N SER A 51 15.13 11.44 -11.49
CA SER A 51 13.83 12.06 -11.67
C SER A 51 12.78 11.10 -12.23
N LEU A 52 13.16 10.24 -13.17
CA LEU A 52 12.28 9.19 -13.68
C LEU A 52 11.93 8.16 -12.59
N GLY A 53 12.94 7.69 -11.84
CA GLY A 53 12.76 6.73 -10.76
C GLY A 53 11.80 7.24 -9.68
N GLU A 54 11.98 8.48 -9.23
CA GLU A 54 11.09 9.13 -8.25
C GLU A 54 9.64 9.21 -8.77
N ALA A 55 9.45 9.57 -10.04
CA ALA A 55 8.12 9.65 -10.64
C ALA A 55 7.45 8.27 -10.76
N LEU A 56 8.21 7.22 -11.08
CA LEU A 56 7.72 5.85 -11.14
C LEU A 56 7.33 5.33 -9.75
N LEU A 57 8.13 5.60 -8.72
CA LEU A 57 7.83 5.24 -7.33
C LEU A 57 6.55 5.93 -6.84
N ALA A 58 6.42 7.23 -7.10
CA ALA A 58 5.20 7.97 -6.76
C ALA A 58 3.97 7.38 -7.46
N ARG A 59 4.10 7.02 -8.74
CA ARG A 59 3.01 6.39 -9.48
C ARG A 59 2.68 4.99 -8.97
N ALA A 60 3.69 4.21 -8.58
CA ALA A 60 3.49 2.90 -7.98
C ALA A 60 2.74 3.01 -6.64
N ALA A 61 3.10 3.99 -5.80
CA ALA A 61 2.39 4.25 -4.54
C ALA A 61 0.94 4.69 -4.74
N GLU A 62 0.64 5.47 -5.79
CA GLU A 62 -0.76 5.82 -6.14
C GLU A 62 -1.57 4.61 -6.62
N LEU A 63 -0.93 3.68 -7.32
CA LEU A 63 -1.55 2.46 -7.83
C LEU A 63 -1.58 1.34 -6.79
N ASP A 64 -0.84 1.49 -5.70
CA ASP A 64 -0.82 0.54 -4.61
C ASP A 64 -2.18 0.56 -3.92
N THR A 65 -2.97 -0.45 -4.24
CA THR A 65 -4.28 -0.71 -3.64
C THR A 65 -4.17 -1.77 -2.55
N THR A 66 -2.95 -2.20 -2.23
CA THR A 66 -2.70 -3.15 -1.15
C THR A 66 -3.22 -2.52 0.14
N PRO A 67 -4.22 -3.13 0.79
CA PRO A 67 -4.65 -2.68 2.09
C PRO A 67 -3.45 -2.72 3.05
N PRO A 68 -3.27 -1.76 3.96
CA PRO A 68 -2.18 -1.81 4.92
C PRO A 68 -2.23 -3.12 5.71
N GLU A 69 -1.08 -3.76 5.96
CA GLU A 69 -1.03 -4.95 6.83
C GLU A 69 -1.56 -4.57 8.21
N LEU A 70 -2.74 -5.10 8.56
CA LEU A 70 -3.34 -4.93 9.88
C LEU A 70 -3.41 -6.30 10.55
N LEU A 71 -2.38 -6.58 11.34
CA LEU A 71 -2.34 -7.72 12.25
C LEU A 71 -3.22 -7.42 13.47
N GLY A 72 -4.53 -7.63 13.32
CA GLY A 72 -5.45 -7.64 14.45
C GLY A 72 -5.41 -9.00 15.15
N ARG A 73 -5.25 -9.01 16.47
CA ARG A 73 -5.44 -10.21 17.30
C ARG A 73 -6.92 -10.40 17.58
N CYS A 74 -7.40 -11.63 17.46
CA CYS A 74 -8.73 -12.00 17.93
C CYS A 74 -8.89 -11.62 19.40
N ALA A 75 -9.91 -10.82 19.73
CA ALA A 75 -10.19 -10.36 21.08
C ALA A 75 -10.58 -11.50 22.04
N LEU A 76 -10.97 -12.67 21.51
CA LEU A 76 -11.30 -13.87 22.32
C LEU A 76 -10.08 -14.77 22.54
N CYS A 77 -9.41 -15.20 21.45
CA CYS A 77 -8.38 -16.23 21.52
C CYS A 77 -6.95 -15.72 21.31
N GLY A 78 -6.77 -14.44 20.96
CA GLY A 78 -5.46 -13.81 20.73
C GLY A 78 -4.77 -14.22 19.42
N THR A 79 -5.40 -15.06 18.60
CA THR A 79 -4.87 -15.53 17.31
C THR A 79 -4.89 -14.40 16.29
N GLU A 80 -3.80 -14.25 15.52
CA GLU A 80 -3.72 -13.39 14.34
C GLU A 80 -3.93 -14.23 13.06
N PRO A 81 -4.63 -13.69 12.04
CA PRO A 81 -5.38 -12.42 12.05
C PRO A 81 -6.85 -12.60 12.52
N VAL A 82 -7.51 -11.48 12.82
CA VAL A 82 -8.99 -11.38 12.83
C VAL A 82 -9.56 -11.63 11.42
N ALA A 83 -10.85 -11.95 11.32
CA ALA A 83 -11.49 -12.42 10.08
C ALA A 83 -11.49 -11.37 8.95
N CYS A 84 -11.76 -10.10 9.28
CA CYS A 84 -11.72 -8.98 8.35
C CYS A 84 -11.06 -7.76 9.03
N PRO A 85 -9.72 -7.67 9.01
CA PRO A 85 -8.98 -6.56 9.64
C PRO A 85 -9.31 -5.17 9.05
N HIS A 86 -9.89 -5.14 7.85
CA HIS A 86 -10.29 -3.92 7.14
C HIS A 86 -11.76 -3.54 7.34
N ALA A 87 -12.55 -4.41 7.99
CA ALA A 87 -13.91 -4.05 8.33
C ALA A 87 -13.89 -2.88 9.31
N GLU A 88 -14.90 -2.02 9.25
CA GLU A 88 -15.05 -0.89 10.17
C GLU A 88 -14.94 -1.38 11.63
N ALA A 89 -14.39 -0.53 12.51
CA ALA A 89 -14.12 -0.90 13.90
C ALA A 89 -15.39 -1.25 14.71
N TRP A 90 -16.58 -1.07 14.14
CA TRP A 90 -17.83 -1.52 14.75
C TRP A 90 -18.29 -2.88 14.23
N MET A 91 -17.61 -3.50 13.28
CA MET A 91 -17.95 -4.83 12.77
C MET A 91 -17.30 -5.93 13.60
N VAL A 92 -18.03 -7.01 13.82
CA VAL A 92 -17.54 -8.21 14.54
C VAL A 92 -16.27 -8.77 13.88
N GLU A 93 -16.25 -8.76 12.55
CA GLU A 93 -15.18 -9.34 11.74
C GLU A 93 -13.84 -8.61 11.92
N SER A 94 -13.84 -7.35 12.35
CA SER A 94 -12.60 -6.61 12.68
C SER A 94 -12.03 -6.92 14.07
N HIS A 95 -12.72 -7.74 14.87
CA HIS A 95 -12.36 -8.02 16.27
C HIS A 95 -12.13 -9.51 16.57
N PHE A 96 -12.71 -10.42 15.77
CA PHE A 96 -12.65 -11.86 16.02
C PHE A 96 -12.13 -12.64 14.81
N CYS A 97 -11.43 -13.75 15.05
CA CYS A 97 -11.02 -14.67 13.97
C CYS A 97 -12.21 -15.53 13.49
N VAL A 98 -12.08 -16.09 12.28
CA VAL A 98 -13.12 -16.91 11.64
C VAL A 98 -13.56 -18.07 12.54
N ASP A 99 -12.62 -18.77 13.17
CA ASP A 99 -12.94 -19.92 14.04
C ASP A 99 -13.81 -19.54 15.24
N CYS A 100 -13.55 -18.38 15.86
CA CYS A 100 -14.34 -17.91 17.00
C CYS A 100 -15.73 -17.44 16.56
N ILE A 101 -15.85 -16.84 15.37
CA ILE A 101 -17.13 -16.45 14.77
C ILE A 101 -17.94 -17.71 14.45
N ASP A 102 -17.36 -18.65 13.73
CA ASP A 102 -18.01 -19.90 13.32
C ASP A 102 -18.44 -20.74 14.53
N HIS A 103 -17.63 -20.77 15.60
CA HIS A 103 -18.01 -21.44 16.84
C HIS A 103 -19.23 -20.80 17.50
N CYS A 104 -19.31 -19.46 17.57
CA CYS A 104 -20.50 -18.81 18.11
C CYS A 104 -21.72 -19.08 17.22
N LEU A 105 -21.59 -18.94 15.90
CA LEU A 105 -22.69 -19.17 14.95
C LEU A 105 -23.18 -20.62 14.93
N SER A 106 -22.31 -21.58 15.21
CA SER A 106 -22.64 -23.02 15.21
C SER A 106 -23.25 -23.51 16.52
N ASP A 107 -23.17 -22.76 17.62
CA ASP A 107 -23.78 -23.16 18.89
C ASP A 107 -25.26 -22.75 18.98
N ALA A 108 -26.13 -23.66 18.56
CA ALA A 108 -27.58 -23.50 18.61
C ALA A 108 -28.16 -23.31 20.04
N ARG A 109 -27.40 -23.63 21.10
CA ARG A 109 -27.89 -23.55 22.49
C ARG A 109 -27.73 -22.17 23.12
N HIS A 110 -26.99 -21.25 22.47
CA HIS A 110 -26.63 -19.93 23.03
C HIS A 110 -26.12 -20.01 24.49
N GLY A 111 -25.53 -21.16 24.85
CA GLY A 111 -25.14 -21.47 26.23
C GLY A 111 -23.73 -21.00 26.57
N HIS A 112 -23.00 -20.53 25.56
CA HIS A 112 -21.67 -19.95 25.71
C HIS A 112 -21.76 -18.42 25.80
N TRP A 113 -20.74 -17.81 26.40
CA TRP A 113 -20.56 -16.37 26.31
C TRP A 113 -20.25 -16.01 24.86
N CYS A 114 -21.21 -15.44 24.11
CA CYS A 114 -20.96 -15.06 22.72
C CYS A 114 -20.27 -13.68 22.65
N PRO A 115 -19.07 -13.59 22.07
CA PRO A 115 -18.35 -12.32 21.95
C PRO A 115 -19.09 -11.33 21.05
N VAL A 116 -19.90 -11.82 20.10
CA VAL A 116 -20.77 -11.00 19.23
C VAL A 116 -21.83 -10.27 20.06
N ASP A 117 -22.50 -10.98 20.97
CA ASP A 117 -23.53 -10.39 21.84
C ASP A 117 -22.92 -9.38 22.82
N ALA A 118 -21.77 -9.73 23.42
CA ALA A 118 -21.05 -8.83 24.31
C ALA A 118 -20.58 -7.55 23.58
N PHE A 119 -20.12 -7.69 22.34
CA PHE A 119 -19.69 -6.57 21.51
C PHE A 119 -20.88 -5.70 21.03
N ALA A 120 -21.99 -6.34 20.64
CA ALA A 120 -23.23 -5.64 20.32
C ALA A 120 -23.74 -4.82 21.52
N HIS A 121 -23.76 -5.41 22.72
CA HIS A 121 -24.11 -4.69 23.95
C HIS A 121 -23.13 -3.56 24.31
N ALA A 122 -21.82 -3.76 24.09
CA ALA A 122 -20.83 -2.70 24.30
C ALA A 122 -21.05 -1.50 23.37
N GLN A 123 -21.50 -1.73 22.13
CA GLN A 123 -21.84 -0.65 21.21
C GLN A 123 -23.16 0.04 21.53
N GLU A 124 -24.19 -0.70 21.95
CA GLU A 124 -25.45 -0.12 22.42
C GLU A 124 -25.25 0.79 23.64
N THR A 125 -24.37 0.38 24.56
CA THR A 125 -24.04 1.17 25.76
C THR A 125 -23.13 2.36 25.43
N GLY A 126 -22.18 2.21 24.50
CA GLY A 126 -21.30 3.30 24.04
C GLY A 126 -22.00 4.37 23.20
N SER A 127 -22.99 3.99 22.38
CA SER A 127 -23.77 4.92 21.55
C SER A 127 -24.79 5.73 22.36
N ARG A 128 -25.36 5.16 23.44
CA ARG A 128 -26.20 5.90 24.40
C ARG A 128 -25.44 6.96 25.22
N GLY A 129 -24.12 6.83 25.38
CA GLY A 129 -23.30 7.79 26.11
C GLY A 129 -22.84 9.01 25.29
N ARG A 130 -23.08 9.04 23.96
CA ARG A 130 -22.59 10.09 23.06
C ARG A 130 -23.73 10.98 22.50
N GLY A 131 -24.90 10.96 23.15
CA GLY A 131 -26.08 11.76 22.79
C GLY A 131 -26.38 12.94 23.71
N ASP A 132 -25.76 13.03 24.88
CA ASP A 132 -25.96 14.11 25.86
C ASP A 132 -24.61 14.68 26.33
N ALA A 133 -24.00 15.56 25.53
CA ALA A 133 -22.98 16.52 25.97
C ALA A 133 -22.88 17.68 24.97
#